data_AF-A0A936KQF4-F1
#
_entry.id   AF-A0A936KQF4-F1
#
_cell.length_a   1.000
_cell.length_b   1.000
_cell.length_c   1.000
_cell.angle_alpha   90.00
_cell.angle_beta   90.00
_cell.angle_gamma   90.00
#
_symmetry.space_group_name_H-M   'P 1'
#
loop_
_entity.id
_entity.type
_entity.pdbx_description
1 polymer ?
#
loop_
_entity_poly.entity_id
_entity_poly.type
_entity_poly.pdbx_seq_one_letter_code
_entity_poly.pdbx_strand_id
1 'polypeptide(L)'
;MPFQHVRGPARRRGRTLTLILVATALTVAACTTGPAGDTVSASPRPSSATASTGAPSSTGSPGPTASTGNDGTASGSPWRSASTDPSAHASALAAAIAAENAQPGDGSWRVATVASIDELSGYTDQASVVAGETFRLMVRSTLGKVTVTAYRMGWYAGAGARRVWASDPLAAPTQPPPTVETVGGAKVVSAGWAPLLTVPAADWPAGSYLLVLQAGGKGRYVPMTIRAGSVAGALVIVNPTATWEAYNTWGAGSLYEGKGGQPPPNVVSLDRPNSDNASHFLLDALPYVLRAEKLGLPVGYVTSADLENGALNGPLGVVSVGHDEYWSVPMRRAVEAARDAGSNLAFLGGNAMFWRIRFERNGRLVVGYRDRSAQDPVRGATTTAKWREAPVPVPENSLLGVLYECYPASGPFTVYTPDFFLYAGTGAARGTSFPGLVGVESDRAYPIAGTPNSLQVVAHSAISCGSKASTHDAVYYSADSGAGVFSVGTIQWANAVGGSAVNEAGIAFARKVTDNLFTAMVAGPMGRAHPSVPNLASIKASPSTSTGTGGRVAAAGS
;
A
#
# COMPACT_ATOMS: atom_id res chain seq x y z
N MET A 1 -70.85 18.36 5.09
CA MET A 1 -70.83 19.08 6.38
C MET A 1 -71.34 18.13 7.46
N PRO A 2 -71.00 18.27 8.76
CA PRO A 2 -69.92 19.06 9.40
C PRO A 2 -68.69 18.16 9.73
N PHE A 3 -67.42 18.61 9.81
CA PHE A 3 -66.76 19.54 10.75
C PHE A 3 -66.59 19.05 12.21
N GLN A 4 -65.37 18.69 12.64
CA GLN A 4 -64.47 19.57 13.44
C GLN A 4 -63.07 18.95 13.73
N HIS A 5 -62.09 19.82 14.01
CA HIS A 5 -60.68 19.51 14.31
C HIS A 5 -60.34 19.62 15.81
N VAL A 6 -59.37 18.83 16.31
CA VAL A 6 -58.44 19.22 17.39
C VAL A 6 -57.01 18.68 17.07
N ARG A 7 -55.95 19.31 17.62
CA ARG A 7 -54.54 19.23 17.17
C ARG A 7 -53.61 18.31 18.00
N GLY A 8 -52.84 17.47 17.30
CA GLY A 8 -51.41 17.11 17.55
C GLY A 8 -51.00 16.39 18.86
N PRO A 9 -49.70 16.03 19.02
CA PRO A 9 -48.61 15.93 18.04
C PRO A 9 -48.05 14.49 17.87
N ALA A 10 -47.66 14.10 16.64
CA ALA A 10 -47.07 12.79 16.38
C ALA A 10 -45.54 12.80 16.63
N ARG A 11 -45.06 11.93 17.54
CA ARG A 11 -43.62 11.65 17.70
C ARG A 11 -43.07 10.87 16.51
N ARG A 12 -42.01 11.36 15.87
CA ARG A 12 -41.09 10.52 15.07
C ARG A 12 -39.64 10.71 15.55
N ARG A 13 -39.21 9.81 16.44
CA ARG A 13 -37.81 9.36 16.51
C ARG A 13 -37.59 8.37 15.36
N GLY A 14 -36.43 8.24 14.73
CA GLY A 14 -35.21 9.06 14.79
C GLY A 14 -34.31 8.66 13.62
N ARG A 15 -33.48 9.58 13.12
CA ARG A 15 -32.42 9.25 12.16
C ARG A 15 -31.15 8.92 12.93
N THR A 16 -30.73 7.65 12.90
CA THR A 16 -29.38 7.27 13.35
C THR A 16 -28.44 7.38 12.16
N LEU A 17 -27.75 8.52 12.05
CA LEU A 17 -26.60 8.68 11.15
C LEU A 17 -25.38 8.93 12.04
N THR A 18 -24.59 7.89 12.29
CA THR A 18 -23.37 8.01 13.10
C THR A 18 -22.29 7.13 12.49
N LEU A 19 -21.52 7.73 11.58
CA LEU A 19 -20.23 7.20 11.14
C LEU A 19 -19.23 8.36 11.06
N ILE A 20 -18.78 8.82 12.22
CA ILE A 20 -17.61 9.69 12.34
C ILE A 20 -16.77 9.17 13.49
N LEU A 21 -15.64 8.56 13.16
CA LEU A 21 -14.45 8.61 14.00
C LEU A 21 -13.28 9.06 13.11
N VAL A 22 -13.19 10.38 12.91
CA VAL A 22 -11.94 11.03 12.50
C VAL A 22 -11.28 11.47 13.79
N ALA A 23 -10.09 10.92 14.08
CA ALA A 23 -9.31 11.30 15.26
C ALA A 23 -7.81 11.04 15.03
N THR A 24 -7.22 11.67 14.02
CA THR A 24 -5.77 11.74 13.85
C THR A 24 -5.30 13.16 14.18
N ALA A 25 -5.11 13.41 15.48
CA ALA A 25 -4.59 14.68 15.99
C ALA A 25 -3.22 14.44 16.62
N LEU A 26 -2.16 14.81 15.90
CA LEU A 26 -0.79 14.79 16.44
C LEU A 26 -0.21 16.21 16.42
N THR A 27 0.05 16.73 17.62
CA THR A 27 0.54 18.08 17.86
C THR A 27 2.06 18.15 17.64
N VAL A 28 2.51 19.14 16.88
CA VAL A 28 3.94 19.46 16.73
C VAL A 28 4.37 20.44 17.82
N ALA A 29 5.42 20.11 18.55
CA ALA A 29 6.13 21.03 19.45
C ALA A 29 7.57 21.20 18.96
N ALA A 30 7.94 22.43 18.60
CA ALA A 30 9.31 22.79 18.23
C ALA A 30 10.06 23.32 19.46
N CYS A 31 11.35 22.99 19.60
CA CYS A 31 12.26 23.72 20.49
C CYS A 31 13.72 23.65 20.02
N THR A 32 14.52 24.59 20.50
CA THR A 32 15.72 25.12 19.82
C THR A 32 17.06 24.53 20.28
N THR A 33 18.09 24.75 19.45
CA THR A 33 19.48 24.27 19.59
C THR A 33 20.35 25.03 20.61
N GLY A 34 21.31 24.35 21.22
CA GLY A 34 22.49 24.91 21.92
C GLY A 34 23.60 23.84 22.11
N PRO A 35 24.91 24.18 22.15
CA PRO A 35 25.94 23.27 21.60
C PRO A 35 27.16 22.91 22.47
N ALA A 36 27.92 21.93 21.95
CA ALA A 36 29.39 21.76 21.99
C ALA A 36 30.12 21.12 23.21
N GLY A 37 31.23 20.44 22.89
CA GLY A 37 32.27 19.90 23.79
C GLY A 37 32.11 18.41 24.18
N ASP A 38 33.11 17.53 24.11
CA ASP A 38 34.44 17.66 23.51
C ASP A 38 35.10 16.30 23.18
N THR A 39 36.26 16.37 22.52
CA THR A 39 37.11 15.26 22.00
C THR A 39 37.58 14.16 22.99
N VAL A 40 38.03 12.99 22.48
CA VAL A 40 39.44 12.50 22.56
C VAL A 40 39.70 11.12 21.90
N SER A 41 40.80 11.07 21.13
CA SER A 41 41.72 9.99 20.69
C SER A 41 41.29 8.53 20.38
N ALA A 42 41.86 8.04 19.28
CA ALA A 42 41.97 6.62 18.90
C ALA A 42 43.46 6.21 18.71
N SER A 43 43.81 4.95 19.01
CA SER A 43 44.94 4.13 18.46
C SER A 43 45.22 2.91 19.36
N PRO A 44 45.92 1.83 18.91
CA PRO A 44 45.77 1.12 17.63
C PRO A 44 45.74 -0.45 17.80
N ARG A 45 45.70 -1.15 16.64
CA ARG A 45 45.86 -2.61 16.35
C ARG A 45 46.94 -3.38 17.17
N PRO A 46 47.01 -4.76 17.16
CA PRO A 46 46.67 -5.73 16.08
C PRO A 46 45.70 -6.87 16.56
N SER A 47 45.49 -8.07 15.96
CA SER A 47 46.22 -8.93 14.98
C SER A 47 45.34 -9.85 14.09
N SER A 48 46.02 -10.52 13.14
CA SER A 48 45.69 -11.61 12.21
C SER A 48 44.88 -12.85 12.65
N ALA A 49 44.07 -13.40 11.73
CA ALA A 49 44.08 -14.84 11.37
C ALA A 49 43.57 -15.10 9.93
N THR A 50 44.36 -15.88 9.22
CA THR A 50 44.28 -16.47 7.87
C THR A 50 42.99 -17.22 7.50
N ALA A 51 42.62 -17.17 6.21
CA ALA A 51 41.73 -18.13 5.55
C ALA A 51 42.43 -18.74 4.32
N SER A 52 42.37 -20.07 4.16
CA SER A 52 42.99 -20.82 3.06
C SER A 52 42.02 -21.15 1.94
N THR A 53 42.55 -21.27 0.73
CA THR A 53 41.83 -21.58 -0.51
C THR A 53 41.58 -23.09 -0.68
N GLY A 54 40.53 -23.45 -1.43
CA GLY A 54 40.23 -24.86 -1.73
C GLY A 54 39.03 -25.06 -2.68
N ALA A 55 39.32 -25.12 -3.98
CA ALA A 55 38.49 -25.71 -5.04
C ALA A 55 39.47 -26.49 -5.95
N PRO A 56 39.11 -27.60 -6.62
CA PRO A 56 38.11 -27.56 -7.71
C PRO A 56 37.30 -28.87 -7.95
N SER A 57 36.35 -28.84 -8.89
CA SER A 57 36.32 -29.68 -10.11
C SER A 57 34.91 -29.80 -10.70
N SER A 58 34.84 -30.13 -11.99
CA SER A 58 33.63 -30.08 -12.84
C SER A 58 33.41 -31.39 -13.61
N THR A 59 32.16 -31.69 -13.94
CA THR A 59 31.62 -32.60 -14.99
C THR A 59 30.11 -32.73 -14.72
N GLY A 60 29.19 -32.87 -15.67
CA GLY A 60 29.22 -32.77 -17.13
C GLY A 60 27.78 -32.91 -17.65
N SER A 61 27.41 -32.28 -18.77
CA SER A 61 26.04 -32.31 -19.32
C SER A 61 25.84 -33.44 -20.34
N PRO A 62 24.62 -33.99 -20.45
CA PRO A 62 24.08 -34.51 -21.70
C PRO A 62 22.96 -33.59 -22.24
N GLY A 63 22.96 -33.36 -23.56
CA GLY A 63 21.89 -32.61 -24.24
C GLY A 63 20.62 -33.44 -24.47
N PRO A 64 19.47 -32.81 -24.76
CA PRO A 64 18.19 -33.50 -24.89
C PRO A 64 18.07 -34.21 -26.25
N THR A 65 17.66 -35.47 -26.24
CA THR A 65 17.08 -36.15 -27.39
C THR A 65 15.63 -35.66 -27.59
N ALA A 66 15.28 -35.30 -28.82
CA ALA A 66 13.91 -34.96 -29.15
C ALA A 66 13.04 -36.23 -29.22
N SER A 67 11.99 -36.31 -28.41
CA SER A 67 10.87 -37.23 -28.61
C SER A 67 9.57 -36.43 -28.64
N THR A 68 8.76 -36.65 -29.67
CA THR A 68 7.44 -36.03 -29.81
C THR A 68 6.42 -36.79 -28.97
N GLY A 69 6.45 -36.56 -27.66
CA GLY A 69 5.45 -37.03 -26.72
C GLY A 69 4.34 -35.99 -26.52
N ASN A 70 3.12 -36.30 -26.97
CA ASN A 70 1.94 -35.49 -26.71
C ASN A 70 1.38 -35.84 -25.31
N ASP A 71 2.11 -35.47 -24.25
CA ASP A 71 1.68 -35.72 -22.88
C ASP A 71 0.62 -34.71 -22.45
N GLY A 72 -0.57 -35.21 -22.09
CA GLY A 72 -1.66 -34.41 -21.58
C GLY A 72 -1.23 -33.65 -20.32
N THR A 73 -1.38 -32.33 -20.35
CA THR A 73 -0.95 -31.43 -19.27
C THR A 73 -1.52 -31.86 -17.92
N ALA A 74 -0.65 -32.22 -16.98
CA ALA A 74 -0.97 -32.13 -15.57
C ALA A 74 -1.23 -30.65 -15.26
N SER A 75 -2.51 -30.25 -15.20
CA SER A 75 -2.90 -28.85 -15.05
C SER A 75 -2.61 -28.34 -13.64
N GLY A 76 -1.37 -27.92 -13.43
CA GLY A 76 -0.97 -27.21 -12.22
C GLY A 76 -1.86 -25.98 -12.02
N SER A 77 -2.26 -25.74 -10.77
CA SER A 77 -3.11 -24.59 -10.42
C SER A 77 -2.48 -23.28 -10.95
N PRO A 78 -3.24 -22.42 -11.67
CA PRO A 78 -2.68 -21.23 -12.32
C PRO A 78 -2.01 -20.29 -11.32
N TRP A 79 -2.51 -20.25 -10.08
CA TRP A 79 -1.92 -19.50 -8.96
C TRP A 79 -0.49 -19.93 -8.61
N ARG A 80 -0.09 -21.16 -8.92
CA ARG A 80 1.24 -21.72 -8.64
C ARG A 80 2.18 -21.62 -9.83
N SER A 81 1.68 -21.23 -11.00
CA SER A 81 2.46 -21.25 -12.23
C SER A 81 3.59 -20.22 -12.17
N ALA A 82 4.79 -20.65 -12.52
CA ALA A 82 5.95 -19.79 -12.75
C ALA A 82 6.13 -19.48 -14.25
N SER A 83 5.02 -19.47 -15.02
CA SER A 83 5.04 -19.29 -16.48
C SER A 83 5.87 -18.09 -16.91
N THR A 84 6.77 -18.33 -17.87
CA THR A 84 7.62 -17.32 -18.51
C THR A 84 6.97 -16.68 -19.73
N ASP A 85 5.86 -17.22 -20.25
CA ASP A 85 5.00 -16.54 -21.23
C ASP A 85 4.01 -15.63 -20.47
N PRO A 86 4.11 -14.30 -20.60
CA PRO A 86 3.22 -13.35 -19.92
C PRO A 86 1.79 -13.35 -20.46
N SER A 87 1.58 -13.64 -21.76
CA SER A 87 0.26 -13.58 -22.40
C SER A 87 -0.59 -14.80 -22.05
N ALA A 88 0.02 -15.99 -22.08
CA ALA A 88 -0.61 -17.21 -21.58
C ALA A 88 -0.88 -17.12 -20.07
N HIS A 89 0.06 -16.59 -19.29
CA HIS A 89 -0.11 -16.40 -17.85
C HIS A 89 -1.23 -15.40 -17.51
N ALA A 90 -1.29 -14.24 -18.18
CA ALA A 90 -2.38 -13.28 -18.03
C ALA A 90 -3.74 -13.94 -18.31
N SER A 91 -3.85 -14.67 -19.42
CA SER A 91 -5.10 -15.33 -19.81
C SER A 91 -5.54 -16.38 -18.78
N ALA A 92 -4.61 -17.18 -18.27
CA ALA A 92 -4.87 -18.15 -17.21
C ALA A 92 -5.26 -17.49 -15.88
N LEU A 93 -4.61 -16.38 -15.51
CA LEU A 93 -4.88 -15.63 -14.29
C LEU A 93 -6.25 -14.95 -14.32
N ALA A 94 -6.63 -14.33 -15.44
CA ALA A 94 -7.96 -13.75 -15.65
C ALA A 94 -9.07 -14.82 -15.57
N ALA A 95 -8.88 -15.96 -16.22
CA ALA A 95 -9.80 -17.10 -16.13
C ALA A 95 -9.92 -17.63 -14.69
N ALA A 96 -8.82 -17.69 -13.95
CA ALA A 96 -8.81 -18.11 -12.55
C ALA A 96 -9.54 -17.11 -11.63
N ILE A 97 -9.32 -15.79 -11.82
CA ILE A 97 -10.05 -14.73 -11.12
C ILE A 97 -11.56 -14.80 -11.43
N ALA A 98 -11.94 -15.07 -12.68
CA ALA A 98 -13.35 -15.20 -13.06
C ALA A 98 -14.02 -16.45 -12.42
N ALA A 99 -13.34 -17.60 -12.45
CA ALA A 99 -13.82 -18.84 -11.83
C ALA A 99 -13.90 -18.75 -10.30
N GLU A 100 -12.96 -18.03 -9.67
CA GLU A 100 -12.97 -17.72 -8.24
C GLU A 100 -14.13 -16.78 -7.88
N ASN A 101 -14.38 -15.74 -8.68
CA ASN A 101 -15.50 -14.80 -8.45
C ASN A 101 -16.89 -15.38 -8.74
N ALA A 102 -16.97 -16.51 -9.45
CA ALA A 102 -18.20 -17.28 -9.61
C ALA A 102 -18.56 -18.11 -8.37
N GLN A 103 -17.63 -18.27 -7.41
CA GLN A 103 -17.90 -18.95 -6.14
C GLN A 103 -18.82 -18.11 -5.24
N PRO A 104 -19.64 -18.74 -4.37
CA PRO A 104 -20.49 -18.02 -3.42
C PRO A 104 -19.68 -17.10 -2.49
N GLY A 105 -19.99 -15.81 -2.51
CA GLY A 105 -19.47 -14.85 -1.55
C GLY A 105 -20.12 -15.00 -0.17
N ASP A 106 -19.41 -14.57 0.87
CA ASP A 106 -19.88 -14.60 2.26
C ASP A 106 -19.68 -13.21 2.86
N GLY A 107 -20.76 -12.55 3.32
CA GLY A 107 -20.71 -11.21 3.91
C GLY A 107 -20.33 -11.18 5.40
N SER A 108 -20.21 -12.34 6.05
CA SER A 108 -19.97 -12.45 7.50
C SER A 108 -18.52 -12.20 7.93
N TRP A 109 -17.63 -11.86 6.99
CA TRP A 109 -16.30 -11.32 7.29
C TRP A 109 -16.36 -10.03 8.12
N ARG A 110 -17.44 -9.25 8.01
CA ARG A 110 -17.59 -7.96 8.67
C ARG A 110 -17.71 -8.11 10.20
N VAL A 111 -16.63 -7.81 10.91
CA VAL A 111 -16.59 -7.70 12.38
C VAL A 111 -17.56 -6.63 12.87
N ALA A 112 -18.66 -7.04 13.50
CA ALA A 112 -19.68 -6.14 14.02
C ALA A 112 -19.29 -5.45 15.35
N THR A 113 -18.54 -6.14 16.21
CA THR A 113 -18.01 -5.60 17.47
C THR A 113 -16.52 -5.85 17.52
N VAL A 114 -15.74 -4.78 17.41
CA VAL A 114 -14.28 -4.85 17.43
C VAL A 114 -13.80 -5.05 18.87
N ALA A 115 -12.96 -6.07 19.08
CA ALA A 115 -12.29 -6.25 20.37
C ALA A 115 -11.18 -5.21 20.55
N SER A 116 -10.91 -4.84 21.81
CA SER A 116 -9.69 -4.08 22.10
C SER A 116 -8.45 -4.91 21.72
N ILE A 117 -7.35 -4.22 21.42
CA ILE A 117 -6.05 -4.83 21.10
C ILE A 117 -5.51 -5.76 22.21
N ASP A 118 -5.96 -5.55 23.45
CA ASP A 118 -5.62 -6.34 24.63
C ASP A 118 -6.60 -7.48 24.93
N GLU A 119 -7.82 -7.42 24.39
CA GLU A 119 -8.84 -8.46 24.55
C GLU A 119 -8.64 -9.63 23.57
N LEU A 120 -8.38 -9.30 22.31
CA LEU A 120 -8.16 -10.27 21.23
C LEU A 120 -7.26 -9.64 20.19
N SER A 121 -6.17 -10.29 19.80
CA SER A 121 -5.28 -9.78 18.76
C SER A 121 -4.36 -10.85 18.19
N GLY A 122 -3.79 -10.61 17.02
CA GLY A 122 -2.90 -11.55 16.34
C GLY A 122 -2.12 -10.93 15.19
N TYR A 123 -1.17 -11.70 14.68
CA TYR A 123 -0.33 -11.38 13.52
C TYR A 123 0.20 -12.68 12.89
N THR A 124 0.70 -12.60 11.67
CA THR A 124 1.33 -13.71 10.95
C THR A 124 2.85 -13.60 10.96
N ASP A 125 3.55 -14.73 10.92
CA ASP A 125 5.02 -14.77 10.88
C ASP A 125 5.61 -14.28 9.53
N GLN A 126 4.78 -14.16 8.50
CA GLN A 126 5.09 -13.52 7.22
C GLN A 126 3.95 -12.60 6.79
N ALA A 127 4.24 -11.54 6.04
CA ALA A 127 3.23 -10.63 5.48
C ALA A 127 2.62 -11.16 4.16
N SER A 128 3.37 -12.04 3.48
CA SER A 128 2.99 -12.73 2.27
C SER A 128 3.57 -14.14 2.25
N VAL A 129 2.97 -15.04 1.47
CA VAL A 129 3.54 -16.33 1.04
C VAL A 129 3.19 -16.61 -0.41
N VAL A 130 3.84 -17.55 -1.08
CA VAL A 130 3.44 -18.04 -2.41
C VAL A 130 2.26 -19.02 -2.27
N ALA A 131 1.33 -19.02 -3.23
CA ALA A 131 0.26 -20.00 -3.31
C ALA A 131 0.83 -21.44 -3.28
N GLY A 132 0.54 -22.19 -2.22
CA GLY A 132 1.17 -23.47 -1.94
C GLY A 132 1.87 -23.57 -0.60
N GLU A 133 2.31 -22.45 -0.05
CA GLU A 133 3.01 -22.39 1.21
C GLU A 133 2.02 -22.21 2.38
N THR A 134 2.49 -22.54 3.58
CA THR A 134 1.78 -22.32 4.84
C THR A 134 2.47 -21.26 5.67
N PHE A 135 1.71 -20.50 6.45
CA PHE A 135 2.24 -19.52 7.40
C PHE A 135 1.71 -19.82 8.81
N ARG A 136 2.32 -19.24 9.84
CA ARG A 136 1.87 -19.37 11.23
C ARG A 136 1.10 -18.14 11.66
N LEU A 137 0.05 -18.36 12.45
CA LEU A 137 -0.77 -17.31 13.05
C LEU A 137 -0.53 -17.28 14.56
N MET A 138 -0.06 -16.16 15.09
CA MET A 138 0.06 -15.91 16.52
C MET A 138 -1.21 -15.20 17.00
N VAL A 139 -1.78 -15.63 18.13
CA VAL A 139 -3.01 -15.04 18.70
C VAL A 139 -2.90 -14.94 20.21
N ARG A 140 -3.38 -13.83 20.77
CA ARG A 140 -3.71 -13.61 22.19
C ARG A 140 -5.22 -13.44 22.32
N SER A 141 -5.81 -14.03 23.35
CA SER A 141 -7.22 -13.82 23.73
C SER A 141 -7.36 -13.84 25.24
N THR A 142 -8.04 -12.83 25.80
CA THR A 142 -8.59 -12.87 27.18
C THR A 142 -10.08 -13.22 27.19
N LEU A 143 -10.70 -13.33 26.01
CA LEU A 143 -12.13 -13.60 25.79
C LEU A 143 -12.46 -15.10 25.68
N GLY A 144 -11.52 -15.97 26.08
CA GLY A 144 -11.63 -17.42 25.96
C GLY A 144 -11.22 -17.95 24.59
N LYS A 145 -11.85 -19.06 24.16
CA LYS A 145 -11.53 -19.73 22.89
C LYS A 145 -11.74 -18.81 21.68
N VAL A 146 -10.86 -18.95 20.69
CA VAL A 146 -10.86 -18.17 19.45
C VAL A 146 -11.25 -19.07 18.28
N THR A 147 -12.19 -18.60 17.46
CA THR A 147 -12.41 -19.16 16.12
C THR A 147 -11.68 -18.29 15.11
N VAL A 148 -10.98 -18.90 14.16
CA VAL A 148 -10.32 -18.20 13.05
C VAL A 148 -11.05 -18.55 11.76
N THR A 149 -11.56 -17.56 11.05
CA THR A 149 -12.17 -17.74 9.73
C THR A 149 -11.37 -16.99 8.69
N ALA A 150 -10.91 -17.66 7.65
CA ALA A 150 -10.15 -17.06 6.57
C ALA A 150 -11.08 -16.67 5.42
N TYR A 151 -10.95 -15.42 4.97
CA TYR A 151 -11.69 -14.87 3.84
C TYR A 151 -10.72 -14.41 2.76
N ARG A 152 -10.89 -14.89 1.53
CA ARG A 152 -10.24 -14.31 0.34
C ARG A 152 -11.04 -13.07 -0.05
N MET A 153 -10.39 -11.92 -0.07
CA MET A 153 -11.01 -10.64 -0.42
C MET A 153 -11.08 -10.50 -1.94
N GLY A 154 -12.22 -10.04 -2.47
CA GLY A 154 -12.51 -10.14 -3.91
C GLY A 154 -13.97 -9.78 -4.23
N TRP A 155 -14.36 -9.79 -5.49
CA TRP A 155 -15.66 -9.22 -5.88
C TRP A 155 -16.87 -10.06 -5.42
N TYR A 156 -16.93 -11.34 -5.76
CA TYR A 156 -17.98 -12.33 -5.40
C TYR A 156 -19.40 -11.75 -5.44
N ALA A 157 -19.82 -11.26 -6.62
CA ALA A 157 -21.11 -10.60 -6.86
C ALA A 157 -21.44 -9.41 -5.92
N GLY A 158 -20.44 -8.81 -5.28
CA GLY A 158 -20.58 -7.69 -4.36
C GLY A 158 -20.50 -8.04 -2.87
N ALA A 159 -20.33 -9.31 -2.49
CA ALA A 159 -20.15 -9.72 -1.09
C ALA A 159 -18.83 -9.20 -0.48
N GLY A 160 -17.83 -8.95 -1.32
CA GLY A 160 -16.52 -8.40 -0.94
C GLY A 160 -15.50 -9.43 -0.43
N ALA A 161 -15.96 -10.65 -0.11
CA ALA A 161 -15.08 -11.77 0.21
C ALA A 161 -15.77 -13.13 0.00
N ARG A 162 -14.98 -14.20 -0.04
CA ARG A 162 -15.41 -15.59 0.09
C ARG A 162 -14.72 -16.23 1.29
N ARG A 163 -15.48 -16.97 2.10
CA ARG A 163 -14.92 -17.83 3.14
C ARG A 163 -14.18 -19.01 2.50
N VAL A 164 -12.88 -19.12 2.73
CA VAL A 164 -12.06 -20.24 2.20
C VAL A 164 -11.86 -21.35 3.22
N TRP A 165 -11.82 -21.01 4.51
CA TRP A 165 -11.51 -21.94 5.59
C TRP A 165 -12.01 -21.39 6.94
N ALA A 166 -12.27 -22.28 7.89
CA ALA A 166 -12.55 -21.94 9.28
C ALA A 166 -11.94 -22.99 10.24
N SER A 167 -11.52 -22.57 11.42
CA SER A 167 -11.09 -23.46 12.50
C SER A 167 -12.27 -23.92 13.36
N ASP A 168 -12.09 -25.03 14.08
CA ASP A 168 -12.81 -25.24 15.35
C ASP A 168 -12.43 -24.17 16.39
N PRO A 169 -13.17 -24.01 17.50
CA PRO A 169 -12.80 -23.10 18.57
C PRO A 169 -11.51 -23.53 19.30
N LEU A 170 -10.41 -22.82 19.05
CA LEU A 170 -9.07 -23.08 19.58
C LEU A 170 -8.85 -22.37 20.93
N ALA A 171 -8.12 -23.01 21.84
CA ALA A 171 -7.62 -22.34 23.04
C ALA A 171 -6.36 -21.53 22.69
N ALA A 172 -6.43 -20.21 22.80
CA ALA A 172 -5.24 -19.37 22.59
C ALA A 172 -4.20 -19.60 23.70
N PRO A 173 -2.92 -19.79 23.39
CA PRO A 173 -1.89 -19.95 24.41
C PRO A 173 -1.72 -18.64 25.20
N THR A 174 -1.33 -18.76 26.48
CA THR A 174 -0.90 -17.60 27.26
C THR A 174 0.37 -17.04 26.63
N GLN A 175 0.28 -15.84 26.07
CA GLN A 175 1.39 -15.20 25.38
C GLN A 175 2.30 -14.44 26.36
N PRO A 176 3.62 -14.36 26.09
CA PRO A 176 4.52 -13.56 26.90
C PRO A 176 4.25 -12.05 26.76
N PRO A 177 4.72 -11.23 27.71
CA PRO A 177 4.80 -9.78 27.51
C PRO A 177 5.71 -9.46 26.30
N PRO A 178 5.52 -8.30 25.65
CA PRO A 178 6.33 -7.91 24.49
C PRO A 178 7.82 -7.87 24.82
N THR A 179 8.66 -8.38 23.91
CA THR A 179 10.11 -8.27 24.04
C THR A 179 10.58 -6.89 23.59
N VAL A 180 11.52 -6.31 24.34
CA VAL A 180 12.17 -5.04 24.00
C VAL A 180 13.65 -5.33 23.76
N GLU A 181 14.14 -4.98 22.58
CA GLU A 181 15.55 -5.13 22.19
C GLU A 181 16.08 -3.81 21.62
N THR A 182 17.41 -3.70 21.52
CA THR A 182 18.07 -2.53 20.90
C THR A 182 18.68 -2.94 19.56
N VAL A 183 18.16 -2.40 18.46
CA VAL A 183 18.68 -2.61 17.09
C VAL A 183 19.15 -1.27 16.54
N GLY A 184 20.43 -1.16 16.17
CA GLY A 184 21.00 0.11 15.66
C GLY A 184 20.90 1.29 16.62
N GLY A 185 20.80 1.03 17.94
CA GLY A 185 20.54 2.05 18.97
C GLY A 185 19.06 2.41 19.18
N ALA A 186 18.15 1.92 18.34
CA ALA A 186 16.71 2.09 18.50
C ALA A 186 16.09 0.96 19.34
N LYS A 187 15.14 1.28 20.22
CA LYS A 187 14.33 0.27 20.91
C LYS A 187 13.30 -0.31 19.93
N VAL A 188 13.39 -1.60 19.66
CA VAL A 188 12.40 -2.37 18.88
C VAL A 188 11.52 -3.15 19.85
N VAL A 189 10.22 -3.19 19.58
CA VAL A 189 9.27 -4.02 20.34
C VAL A 189 8.60 -5.02 19.42
N SER A 190 8.84 -6.29 19.70
CA SER A 190 8.24 -7.44 19.03
C SER A 190 7.36 -8.20 20.02
N ALA A 191 6.40 -8.98 19.54
CA ALA A 191 5.51 -9.71 20.43
C ALA A 191 6.16 -10.95 21.06
N GLY A 192 7.01 -11.65 20.32
CA GLY A 192 7.65 -12.88 20.81
C GLY A 192 6.66 -14.02 21.07
N TRP A 193 5.49 -14.00 20.41
CA TRP A 193 4.38 -14.89 20.69
C TRP A 193 4.56 -16.27 20.07
N ALA A 194 4.11 -17.30 20.79
CA ALA A 194 3.99 -18.65 20.27
C ALA A 194 2.86 -18.72 19.24
N PRO A 195 3.00 -19.53 18.16
CA PRO A 195 1.92 -19.71 17.19
C PRO A 195 0.71 -20.39 17.85
N LEU A 196 -0.49 -19.92 17.49
CA LEU A 196 -1.75 -20.63 17.78
C LEU A 196 -1.87 -21.87 16.88
N LEU A 197 -1.56 -21.70 15.59
CA LEU A 197 -1.58 -22.75 14.59
C LEU A 197 -0.68 -22.41 13.39
N THR A 198 -0.34 -23.42 12.61
CA THR A 198 0.02 -23.26 11.19
C THR A 198 -1.28 -23.26 10.38
N VAL A 199 -1.50 -22.23 9.56
CA VAL A 199 -2.70 -22.10 8.74
C VAL A 199 -2.54 -22.95 7.47
N PRO A 200 -3.48 -23.86 7.15
CA PRO A 200 -3.41 -24.73 5.98
C PRO A 200 -3.82 -23.96 4.71
N ALA A 201 -3.00 -22.99 4.32
CA ALA A 201 -3.25 -22.11 3.17
C ALA A 201 -2.73 -22.68 1.83
N ALA A 202 -2.25 -23.92 1.82
CA ALA A 202 -1.53 -24.49 0.70
C ALA A 202 -2.38 -24.54 -0.59
N ASP A 203 -3.66 -24.86 -0.51
CA ASP A 203 -4.58 -24.95 -1.66
C ASP A 203 -5.31 -23.63 -1.98
N TRP A 204 -5.03 -22.55 -1.25
CA TRP A 204 -5.74 -21.29 -1.41
C TRP A 204 -5.31 -20.54 -2.69
N PRO A 205 -6.24 -19.88 -3.40
CA PRO A 205 -5.91 -18.99 -4.51
C PRO A 205 -4.94 -17.85 -4.14
N ALA A 206 -4.30 -17.23 -5.13
CA ALA A 206 -3.63 -15.96 -4.88
C ALA A 206 -4.68 -14.86 -4.58
N GLY A 207 -4.35 -13.91 -3.72
CA GLY A 207 -5.27 -12.87 -3.27
C GLY A 207 -4.80 -12.12 -2.03
N SER A 208 -5.49 -11.03 -1.71
CA SER A 208 -5.47 -10.45 -0.36
C SER A 208 -6.47 -11.20 0.52
N TYR A 209 -6.11 -11.46 1.77
CA TYR A 209 -6.88 -12.23 2.74
C TYR A 209 -7.10 -11.45 4.03
N LEU A 210 -8.25 -11.68 4.65
CA LEU A 210 -8.50 -11.33 6.05
C LEU A 210 -8.75 -12.60 6.86
N LEU A 211 -7.92 -12.82 7.88
CA LEU A 211 -8.17 -13.79 8.92
C LEU A 211 -9.00 -13.08 10.00
N VAL A 212 -10.26 -13.48 10.13
CA VAL A 212 -11.19 -12.93 11.11
C VAL A 212 -11.07 -13.78 12.38
N LEU A 213 -10.49 -13.19 13.41
CA LEU A 213 -10.45 -13.75 14.76
C LEU A 213 -11.79 -13.44 15.44
N GLN A 214 -12.42 -14.41 16.10
CA GLN A 214 -13.63 -14.22 16.88
C GLN A 214 -13.53 -14.89 18.25
N ALA A 215 -13.84 -14.16 19.32
CA ALA A 215 -13.91 -14.65 20.70
C ALA A 215 -14.86 -13.77 21.53
N GLY A 216 -15.62 -14.35 22.47
CA GLY A 216 -16.51 -13.60 23.37
C GLY A 216 -17.52 -12.67 22.70
N GLY A 217 -17.97 -12.98 21.48
CA GLY A 217 -18.88 -12.12 20.70
C GLY A 217 -18.21 -10.89 20.05
N LYS A 218 -16.89 -10.76 20.16
CA LYS A 218 -16.09 -9.71 19.51
C LYS A 218 -15.16 -10.33 18.46
N GLY A 219 -14.61 -9.50 17.57
CA GLY A 219 -13.61 -9.95 16.60
C GLY A 219 -12.56 -8.90 16.24
N ARG A 220 -11.52 -9.35 15.53
CA ARG A 220 -10.50 -8.49 14.89
C ARG A 220 -9.96 -9.15 13.62
N TYR A 221 -9.35 -8.35 12.76
CA TYR A 221 -8.73 -8.80 11.51
C TYR A 221 -7.22 -8.98 11.65
N VAL A 222 -6.67 -9.95 10.91
CA VAL A 222 -5.25 -10.04 10.57
C VAL A 222 -5.16 -10.13 9.03
N PRO A 223 -4.56 -9.13 8.34
CA PRO A 223 -4.39 -9.16 6.90
C PRO A 223 -3.25 -10.11 6.50
N MET A 224 -3.39 -10.78 5.36
CA MET A 224 -2.37 -11.67 4.79
C MET A 224 -2.41 -11.60 3.26
N THR A 225 -1.28 -11.76 2.58
CA THR A 225 -1.23 -11.83 1.11
C THR A 225 -0.79 -13.22 0.65
N ILE A 226 -1.53 -13.83 -0.27
CA ILE A 226 -1.07 -15.02 -0.99
C ILE A 226 -0.72 -14.60 -2.41
N ARG A 227 0.55 -14.75 -2.79
CA ARG A 227 1.07 -14.38 -4.10
C ARG A 227 0.85 -15.50 -5.10
N ALA A 228 0.66 -15.13 -6.36
CA ALA A 228 0.85 -16.08 -7.45
C ALA A 228 2.35 -16.43 -7.60
N GLY A 229 2.63 -17.58 -8.21
CA GLY A 229 4.00 -18.02 -8.54
C GLY A 229 4.73 -17.09 -9.52
N SER A 230 3.98 -16.33 -10.32
CA SER A 230 4.47 -15.28 -11.21
C SER A 230 3.51 -14.09 -11.20
N VAL A 231 4.01 -12.89 -11.52
CA VAL A 231 3.19 -11.70 -11.80
C VAL A 231 3.26 -11.28 -13.27
N ALA A 232 3.88 -12.10 -14.13
CA ALA A 232 3.99 -11.83 -15.56
C ALA A 232 2.59 -11.65 -16.18
N GLY A 233 2.38 -10.59 -16.96
CA GLY A 233 1.09 -10.34 -17.57
C GLY A 233 -0.01 -9.82 -16.61
N ALA A 234 0.29 -9.61 -15.33
CA ALA A 234 -0.71 -9.23 -14.32
C ALA A 234 -0.85 -7.71 -14.15
N LEU A 235 -2.01 -7.28 -13.67
CA LEU A 235 -2.20 -6.03 -12.95
C LEU A 235 -1.90 -6.30 -11.47
N VAL A 236 -0.76 -5.81 -10.98
CA VAL A 236 -0.28 -6.06 -9.62
C VAL A 236 -0.81 -4.99 -8.66
N ILE A 237 -1.53 -5.42 -7.63
CA ILE A 237 -1.92 -4.56 -6.50
C ILE A 237 -0.88 -4.71 -5.38
N VAL A 238 -0.32 -3.59 -4.94
CA VAL A 238 0.63 -3.53 -3.81
C VAL A 238 -0.15 -3.34 -2.51
N ASN A 239 0.03 -4.24 -1.54
CA ASN A 239 -0.40 -4.09 -0.16
C ASN A 239 0.74 -3.41 0.63
N PRO A 240 0.61 -2.14 1.06
CA PRO A 240 1.75 -1.36 1.59
C PRO A 240 2.03 -1.66 3.07
N THR A 241 2.46 -2.89 3.35
CA THR A 241 2.72 -3.41 4.69
C THR A 241 3.80 -2.65 5.45
N ALA A 242 4.77 -2.03 4.77
CA ALA A 242 5.73 -1.11 5.40
C ALA A 242 5.04 0.12 6.01
N THR A 243 4.07 0.69 5.28
CA THR A 243 3.29 1.85 5.73
C THR A 243 2.34 1.45 6.86
N TRP A 244 1.63 0.33 6.74
CA TRP A 244 0.78 -0.19 7.82
C TRP A 244 1.57 -0.38 9.12
N GLU A 245 2.80 -0.91 9.03
CA GLU A 245 3.66 -1.12 10.20
C GLU A 245 4.25 0.19 10.75
N ALA A 246 4.55 1.16 9.88
CA ALA A 246 4.99 2.49 10.28
C ALA A 246 3.94 3.28 11.07
N TYR A 247 2.65 3.01 10.88
CA TYR A 247 1.55 3.60 11.65
C TYR A 247 1.09 2.72 12.83
N ASN A 248 1.42 1.44 12.87
CA ASN A 248 1.01 0.52 13.93
C ASN A 248 1.54 0.96 15.31
N THR A 249 0.62 1.35 16.18
CA THR A 249 0.87 1.86 17.54
C THR A 249 1.01 0.76 18.59
N TRP A 250 1.08 -0.53 18.22
CA TRP A 250 1.28 -1.62 19.19
C TRP A 250 2.63 -1.56 19.90
N GLY A 251 2.75 -2.15 21.10
CA GLY A 251 4.01 -2.18 21.85
C GLY A 251 4.48 -0.78 22.26
N ALA A 252 5.73 -0.42 21.97
CA ALA A 252 6.29 0.92 22.25
C ALA A 252 5.68 2.06 21.42
N GLY A 253 4.88 1.77 20.39
CA GLY A 253 4.29 2.77 19.50
C GLY A 253 4.66 2.56 18.04
N SER A 254 4.52 3.62 17.23
CA SER A 254 4.66 3.63 15.78
C SER A 254 5.85 4.49 15.32
N LEU A 255 6.05 4.64 14.01
CA LEU A 255 6.89 5.68 13.41
C LEU A 255 6.67 7.06 14.08
N TYR A 256 5.38 7.40 14.25
CA TYR A 256 4.89 8.71 14.65
C TYR A 256 4.74 8.90 16.17
N GLU A 257 4.40 7.86 16.90
CA GLU A 257 3.95 7.95 18.29
C GLU A 257 4.76 7.03 19.20
N GLY A 258 5.22 7.55 20.34
CA GLY A 258 5.81 6.72 21.42
C GLY A 258 4.84 6.55 22.58
N LYS A 259 4.88 5.40 23.26
CA LYS A 259 4.04 5.13 24.44
C LYS A 259 4.71 5.55 25.76
N GLY A 260 3.91 5.89 26.76
CA GLY A 260 4.37 6.13 28.13
C GLY A 260 5.36 7.28 28.27
N GLY A 261 5.20 8.34 27.47
CA GLY A 261 6.11 9.49 27.45
C GLY A 261 7.48 9.23 26.79
N GLN A 262 7.68 8.06 26.18
CA GLN A 262 8.88 7.78 25.38
C GLN A 262 8.79 8.48 24.01
N PRO A 263 9.93 8.84 23.38
CA PRO A 263 9.93 9.27 21.99
C PRO A 263 9.48 8.14 21.05
N PRO A 264 8.95 8.45 19.86
CA PRO A 264 8.64 7.44 18.86
C PRO A 264 9.90 6.64 18.46
N PRO A 265 9.82 5.31 18.29
CA PRO A 265 10.93 4.51 17.79
C PRO A 265 11.40 4.94 16.39
N ASN A 266 12.62 4.55 16.02
CA ASN A 266 13.14 4.67 14.63
C ASN A 266 13.11 3.33 13.88
N VAL A 267 12.68 2.25 14.55
CA VAL A 267 12.60 0.90 14.00
C VAL A 267 11.36 0.21 14.56
N VAL A 268 10.54 -0.37 13.68
CA VAL A 268 9.33 -1.14 14.04
C VAL A 268 9.42 -2.56 13.46
N SER A 269 8.70 -3.49 14.08
CA SER A 269 8.73 -4.91 13.74
C SER A 269 7.39 -5.36 13.17
N LEU A 270 7.39 -6.19 12.13
CA LEU A 270 6.19 -6.89 11.64
C LEU A 270 5.82 -8.10 12.51
N ASP A 271 6.66 -8.49 13.46
CA ASP A 271 6.38 -9.58 14.42
C ASP A 271 5.53 -9.08 15.60
N ARG A 272 4.46 -8.32 15.31
CA ARG A 272 3.53 -7.79 16.31
C ARG A 272 2.10 -7.60 15.77
N PRO A 273 1.06 -7.64 16.63
CA PRO A 273 -0.32 -7.39 16.22
C PRO A 273 -0.55 -6.02 15.60
N ASN A 274 -1.44 -5.95 14.62
CA ASN A 274 -1.91 -4.68 14.06
C ASN A 274 -2.88 -3.97 15.04
N SER A 275 -2.55 -2.75 15.49
CA SER A 275 -3.40 -1.94 16.37
C SER A 275 -4.64 -1.32 15.71
N ASP A 276 -4.63 -1.08 14.39
CA ASP A 276 -5.68 -0.36 13.65
C ASP A 276 -6.90 -1.22 13.25
N ASN A 277 -6.81 -2.54 13.42
CA ASN A 277 -7.79 -3.54 12.99
C ASN A 277 -7.95 -3.64 11.45
N ALA A 278 -6.82 -3.71 10.74
CA ALA A 278 -6.70 -3.72 9.27
C ALA A 278 -7.37 -2.53 8.56
N SER A 279 -7.47 -1.37 9.22
CA SER A 279 -8.19 -0.21 8.67
C SER A 279 -7.56 0.30 7.38
N HIS A 280 -6.23 0.38 7.30
CA HIS A 280 -5.52 0.72 6.07
C HIS A 280 -5.84 -0.26 4.93
N PHE A 281 -5.84 -1.58 5.17
CA PHE A 281 -6.25 -2.52 4.12
C PHE A 281 -7.70 -2.30 3.68
N LEU A 282 -8.62 -2.12 4.63
CA LEU A 282 -10.05 -1.99 4.38
C LEU A 282 -10.44 -0.70 3.62
N LEU A 283 -9.70 0.39 3.82
CA LEU A 283 -9.98 1.70 3.23
C LEU A 283 -9.08 1.98 2.01
N ASP A 284 -7.80 1.67 2.10
CA ASP A 284 -6.80 2.08 1.11
C ASP A 284 -6.63 1.04 -0.01
N ALA A 285 -6.68 -0.26 0.31
CA ALA A 285 -6.39 -1.33 -0.66
C ALA A 285 -7.63 -2.06 -1.18
N LEU A 286 -8.56 -2.45 -0.29
CA LEU A 286 -9.72 -3.27 -0.62
C LEU A 286 -10.59 -2.69 -1.75
N PRO A 287 -10.88 -1.37 -1.83
CA PRO A 287 -11.67 -0.83 -2.94
C PRO A 287 -11.10 -1.17 -4.32
N TYR A 288 -9.77 -1.15 -4.46
CA TYR A 288 -9.10 -1.48 -5.73
C TYR A 288 -9.13 -2.97 -6.04
N VAL A 289 -8.95 -3.84 -5.03
CA VAL A 289 -9.12 -5.29 -5.15
C VAL A 289 -10.51 -5.63 -5.69
N LEU A 290 -11.56 -5.05 -5.08
CA LEU A 290 -12.95 -5.28 -5.52
C LEU A 290 -13.20 -4.79 -6.94
N ARG A 291 -12.58 -3.69 -7.36
CA ARG A 291 -12.75 -3.12 -8.71
C ARG A 291 -12.05 -3.97 -9.77
N ALA A 292 -10.78 -4.32 -9.55
CA ALA A 292 -9.99 -5.11 -10.50
C ALA A 292 -10.58 -6.52 -10.70
N GLU A 293 -11.04 -7.18 -9.63
CA GLU A 293 -11.72 -8.47 -9.74
C GLU A 293 -13.11 -8.39 -10.38
N LYS A 294 -13.88 -7.34 -10.10
CA LYS A 294 -15.18 -7.12 -10.75
C LYS A 294 -15.06 -7.01 -12.27
N LEU A 295 -13.92 -6.51 -12.76
CA LEU A 295 -13.60 -6.40 -14.18
C LEU A 295 -13.03 -7.70 -14.78
N GLY A 296 -12.83 -8.76 -13.99
CA GLY A 296 -12.30 -10.05 -14.46
C GLY A 296 -10.84 -10.00 -14.90
N LEU A 297 -10.06 -9.05 -14.38
CA LEU A 297 -8.68 -8.80 -14.83
C LEU A 297 -7.70 -9.86 -14.31
N PRO A 298 -6.53 -10.01 -14.96
CA PRO A 298 -5.43 -10.83 -14.44
C PRO A 298 -4.77 -10.14 -13.24
N VAL A 299 -5.35 -10.27 -12.03
CA VAL A 299 -4.86 -9.55 -10.84
C VAL A 299 -3.79 -10.35 -10.09
N GLY A 300 -2.64 -9.71 -9.85
CA GLY A 300 -1.58 -10.18 -8.96
C GLY A 300 -1.53 -9.37 -7.67
N TYR A 301 -0.95 -9.92 -6.61
CA TYR A 301 -0.86 -9.28 -5.29
C TYR A 301 0.56 -9.41 -4.74
N VAL A 302 1.10 -8.33 -4.20
CA VAL A 302 2.43 -8.26 -3.58
C VAL A 302 2.40 -7.35 -2.35
N THR A 303 3.35 -7.49 -1.44
CA THR A 303 3.55 -6.59 -0.30
C THR A 303 4.81 -5.73 -0.46
N SER A 304 5.01 -4.75 0.42
CA SER A 304 6.27 -3.98 0.48
C SER A 304 7.51 -4.87 0.60
N ALA A 305 7.43 -6.00 1.33
CA ALA A 305 8.54 -6.95 1.46
C ALA A 305 8.78 -7.77 0.19
N ASP A 306 7.76 -7.99 -0.65
CA ASP A 306 7.92 -8.65 -1.94
C ASP A 306 8.54 -7.70 -2.98
N LEU A 307 8.20 -6.42 -2.92
CA LEU A 307 8.85 -5.36 -3.70
C LEU A 307 10.33 -5.19 -3.32
N GLU A 308 10.66 -5.22 -2.01
CA GLU A 308 12.05 -5.25 -1.51
C GLU A 308 12.86 -6.40 -2.13
N ASN A 309 12.23 -7.58 -2.24
CA ASN A 309 12.82 -8.79 -2.79
C ASN A 309 12.70 -8.90 -4.34
N GLY A 310 12.27 -7.84 -5.03
CA GLY A 310 12.28 -7.77 -6.50
C GLY A 310 11.17 -8.57 -7.21
N ALA A 311 10.00 -8.77 -6.59
CA ALA A 311 8.92 -9.60 -7.14
C ALA A 311 8.24 -9.09 -8.44
N LEU A 312 8.68 -7.98 -9.04
CA LEU A 312 8.07 -7.38 -10.23
C LEU A 312 8.75 -7.82 -11.54
N ASN A 313 8.49 -9.06 -11.96
CA ASN A 313 8.93 -9.56 -13.27
C ASN A 313 7.77 -9.59 -14.29
N GLY A 314 7.86 -8.74 -15.31
CA GLY A 314 6.93 -8.69 -16.46
C GLY A 314 5.44 -8.38 -16.20
N PRO A 315 5.01 -7.63 -15.15
CA PRO A 315 3.60 -7.25 -15.02
C PRO A 315 3.17 -6.28 -16.14
N LEU A 316 1.88 -6.22 -16.46
CA LEU A 316 1.34 -5.19 -17.37
C LEU A 316 1.09 -3.86 -16.63
N GLY A 317 0.85 -3.94 -15.32
CA GLY A 317 0.64 -2.77 -14.49
C GLY A 317 0.99 -3.00 -13.03
N VAL A 318 1.40 -1.95 -12.33
CA VAL A 318 1.64 -1.93 -10.88
C VAL A 318 0.83 -0.79 -10.26
N VAL A 319 0.04 -1.11 -9.23
CA VAL A 319 -0.88 -0.21 -8.55
C VAL A 319 -0.44 -0.04 -7.09
N SER A 320 0.07 1.15 -6.78
CA SER A 320 0.26 1.65 -5.42
C SER A 320 -1.06 2.28 -4.94
N VAL A 321 -1.47 1.97 -3.71
CA VAL A 321 -2.86 2.15 -3.24
C VAL A 321 -2.96 3.09 -2.04
N GLY A 322 -3.88 4.07 -2.11
CA GLY A 322 -4.38 4.90 -1.00
C GLY A 322 -3.31 5.69 -0.23
N HIS A 323 -2.67 5.07 0.77
CA HIS A 323 -1.57 5.65 1.55
C HIS A 323 -0.37 4.71 1.54
N ASP A 324 0.57 4.95 0.63
CA ASP A 324 1.74 4.08 0.38
C ASP A 324 3.04 4.89 0.57
N GLU A 325 3.23 5.39 1.79
CA GLU A 325 4.19 6.44 2.12
C GLU A 325 5.63 5.94 2.32
N TYR A 326 5.82 4.71 2.79
CA TYR A 326 7.12 4.18 3.26
C TYR A 326 7.77 3.21 2.26
N TRP A 327 8.82 3.66 1.58
CA TRP A 327 9.49 2.93 0.49
C TRP A 327 10.99 2.76 0.70
N SER A 328 11.51 1.56 0.46
CA SER A 328 12.95 1.31 0.43
C SER A 328 13.58 1.59 -0.95
N VAL A 329 14.90 1.58 -1.02
CA VAL A 329 15.63 1.70 -2.29
C VAL A 329 15.37 0.51 -3.22
N PRO A 330 15.42 -0.77 -2.78
CA PRO A 330 15.05 -1.90 -3.64
C PRO A 330 13.59 -1.86 -4.11
N MET A 331 12.63 -1.54 -3.24
CA MET A 331 11.20 -1.39 -3.62
C MET A 331 11.03 -0.40 -4.78
N ARG A 332 11.62 0.80 -4.63
CA ARG A 332 11.54 1.84 -5.66
C ARG A 332 12.18 1.38 -6.97
N ARG A 333 13.38 0.79 -6.90
CA ARG A 333 14.10 0.29 -8.08
C ARG A 333 13.35 -0.81 -8.82
N ALA A 334 12.64 -1.69 -8.11
CA ALA A 334 11.80 -2.71 -8.73
C ALA A 334 10.65 -2.09 -9.56
N VAL A 335 10.05 -1.01 -9.06
CA VAL A 335 8.98 -0.27 -9.75
C VAL A 335 9.52 0.58 -10.91
N GLU A 336 10.67 1.23 -10.75
CA GLU A 336 11.37 1.93 -11.84
C GLU A 336 11.75 0.97 -12.96
N ALA A 337 12.34 -0.18 -12.64
CA ALA A 337 12.67 -1.22 -13.62
C ALA A 337 11.42 -1.78 -14.32
N ALA A 338 10.31 -1.98 -13.60
CA ALA A 338 9.05 -2.39 -14.20
C ALA A 338 8.53 -1.34 -15.22
N ARG A 339 8.54 -0.04 -14.86
CA ARG A 339 8.20 1.06 -15.77
C ARG A 339 9.09 1.07 -17.00
N ASP A 340 10.40 0.95 -16.80
CA ASP A 340 11.40 1.04 -17.88
C ASP A 340 11.35 -0.19 -18.81
N ALA A 341 10.83 -1.32 -18.32
CA ALA A 341 10.46 -2.49 -19.13
C ALA A 341 9.09 -2.37 -19.84
N GLY A 342 8.34 -1.29 -19.63
CA GLY A 342 7.04 -1.01 -20.28
C GLY A 342 5.79 -1.27 -19.42
N SER A 343 5.95 -1.68 -18.15
CA SER A 343 4.82 -1.86 -17.22
C SER A 343 4.21 -0.52 -16.86
N ASN A 344 2.88 -0.42 -16.85
CA ASN A 344 2.20 0.80 -16.44
C ASN A 344 2.26 1.02 -14.94
N LEU A 345 2.30 2.27 -14.48
CA LEU A 345 2.23 2.58 -13.04
C LEU A 345 0.98 3.39 -12.71
N ALA A 346 0.36 3.07 -11.57
CA ALA A 346 -0.74 3.83 -11.00
C ALA A 346 -0.49 4.11 -9.52
N PHE A 347 -0.49 5.38 -9.14
CA PHE A 347 -0.46 5.84 -7.75
C PHE A 347 -1.85 6.36 -7.40
N LEU A 348 -2.69 5.48 -6.85
CA LEU A 348 -4.10 5.73 -6.53
C LEU A 348 -4.26 6.16 -5.07
N GLY A 349 -3.51 7.19 -4.72
CA GLY A 349 -3.36 7.71 -3.38
C GLY A 349 -2.75 9.11 -3.38
N GLY A 350 -2.39 9.59 -2.20
CA GLY A 350 -1.51 10.74 -2.00
C GLY A 350 -0.34 10.36 -1.10
N ASN A 351 0.66 11.22 -0.98
CA ASN A 351 1.83 11.04 -0.12
C ASN A 351 2.61 9.73 -0.36
N ALA A 352 2.50 9.16 -1.57
CA ALA A 352 3.21 7.93 -1.92
C ALA A 352 4.72 8.20 -2.05
N MET A 353 5.55 7.25 -1.59
CA MET A 353 7.03 7.35 -1.66
C MET A 353 7.62 8.59 -0.95
N PHE A 354 7.02 9.06 0.14
CA PHE A 354 7.55 10.21 0.88
C PHE A 354 8.77 9.86 1.75
N TRP A 355 8.70 8.76 2.51
CA TRP A 355 9.80 8.31 3.38
C TRP A 355 10.65 7.23 2.72
N ARG A 356 11.96 7.44 2.71
CA ARG A 356 12.95 6.40 2.41
C ARG A 356 13.23 5.59 3.67
N ILE A 357 12.95 4.29 3.61
CA ILE A 357 13.21 3.31 4.68
C ILE A 357 14.30 2.30 4.30
N ARG A 358 14.65 1.43 5.25
CA ARG A 358 15.29 0.15 5.00
C ARG A 358 14.45 -0.98 5.59
N PHE A 359 14.52 -2.15 4.96
CA PHE A 359 14.16 -3.40 5.63
C PHE A 359 15.39 -4.02 6.27
N GLU A 360 15.23 -4.61 7.45
CA GLU A 360 16.24 -5.42 8.12
C GLU A 360 15.62 -6.76 8.57
N ARG A 361 16.47 -7.73 8.91
CA ARG A 361 16.08 -9.11 9.31
C ARG A 361 15.08 -9.76 8.34
N ASN A 362 15.47 -9.88 7.08
CA ASN A 362 14.68 -10.51 6.00
C ASN A 362 13.26 -9.91 5.88
N GLY A 363 13.15 -8.58 5.93
CA GLY A 363 11.87 -7.88 5.77
C GLY A 363 10.98 -7.84 7.02
N ARG A 364 11.47 -8.30 8.19
CA ARG A 364 10.69 -8.29 9.44
C ARG A 364 10.83 -7.00 10.25
N LEU A 365 11.88 -6.20 10.04
CA LEU A 365 12.01 -4.86 10.63
C LEU A 365 11.93 -3.78 9.56
N VAL A 366 11.16 -2.72 9.83
CA VAL A 366 11.15 -1.47 9.06
C VAL A 366 11.94 -0.43 9.84
N VAL A 367 13.01 0.07 9.24
CA VAL A 367 13.87 1.13 9.79
C VAL A 367 13.53 2.45 9.12
N GLY A 368 13.28 3.48 9.92
CA GLY A 368 12.92 4.82 9.46
C GLY A 368 13.15 5.89 10.53
N TYR A 369 14.22 6.67 10.41
CA TYR A 369 14.52 7.78 11.32
C TYR A 369 13.73 9.06 10.96
N ARG A 370 13.26 9.17 9.72
CA ARG A 370 12.37 10.23 9.22
C ARG A 370 12.98 11.62 9.43
N ASP A 371 12.30 12.58 10.07
CA ASP A 371 12.87 13.90 10.41
C ASP A 371 14.10 13.82 11.34
N ARG A 372 14.36 12.67 11.97
CA ARG A 372 15.58 12.38 12.72
C ARG A 372 16.66 11.71 11.86
N SER A 373 16.63 11.83 10.54
CA SER A 373 17.62 11.26 9.60
C SER A 373 19.08 11.55 9.99
N ALA A 374 19.36 12.70 10.61
CA ALA A 374 20.65 13.05 11.19
C ALA A 374 21.13 12.10 12.31
N GLN A 375 20.27 11.24 12.87
CA GLN A 375 20.60 10.21 13.86
C GLN A 375 20.76 8.80 13.25
N ASP A 376 20.50 8.62 11.95
CA ASP A 376 20.64 7.32 11.27
C ASP A 376 22.12 6.89 11.22
N PRO A 377 22.50 5.73 11.77
CA PRO A 377 23.89 5.26 11.73
C PRO A 377 24.35 4.88 10.32
N VAL A 378 23.44 4.62 9.37
CA VAL A 378 23.76 4.28 7.98
C VAL A 378 23.81 5.54 7.13
N ARG A 379 24.99 5.84 6.55
CA ARG A 379 25.23 6.98 5.66
C ARG A 379 25.44 6.53 4.21
N GLY A 380 24.69 7.15 3.28
CA GLY A 380 24.79 6.90 1.85
C GLY A 380 23.43 6.65 1.19
N ALA A 381 23.41 5.84 0.13
CA ALA A 381 22.23 5.60 -0.71
C ALA A 381 20.98 5.10 0.05
N THR A 382 21.16 4.40 1.17
CA THR A 382 20.09 3.80 1.97
C THR A 382 19.84 4.52 3.31
N THR A 383 20.41 5.72 3.52
CA THR A 383 20.08 6.57 4.69
C THR A 383 18.60 6.91 4.70
N THR A 384 17.91 6.64 5.81
CA THR A 384 16.49 6.97 5.93
C THR A 384 16.30 8.48 6.11
N ALA A 385 15.41 9.04 5.31
CA ALA A 385 15.12 10.48 5.18
C ALA A 385 13.83 10.64 4.36
N LYS A 386 13.37 11.86 4.06
CA LYS A 386 12.45 12.05 2.92
C LYS A 386 13.17 11.71 1.62
N TRP A 387 12.45 11.18 0.63
CA TRP A 387 13.05 10.86 -0.68
C TRP A 387 13.67 12.08 -1.38
N ARG A 388 13.09 13.27 -1.19
CA ARG A 388 13.61 14.56 -1.68
C ARG A 388 14.77 15.18 -0.88
N GLU A 389 15.19 14.58 0.24
CA GLU A 389 16.20 15.14 1.15
C GLU A 389 17.59 14.47 0.99
N ALA A 390 18.61 15.17 1.46
CA ALA A 390 19.98 14.67 1.58
C ALA A 390 20.05 13.40 2.47
N PRO A 391 21.08 12.53 2.34
CA PRO A 391 22.31 12.69 1.55
C PRO A 391 22.20 12.31 0.07
N VAL A 392 21.08 11.69 -0.35
CA VAL A 392 20.87 11.28 -1.74
C VAL A 392 19.45 11.68 -2.14
N PRO A 393 19.23 12.94 -2.57
CA PRO A 393 17.91 13.40 -2.95
C PRO A 393 17.49 12.78 -4.28
N VAL A 394 16.46 11.94 -4.24
CA VAL A 394 15.80 11.36 -5.42
C VAL A 394 14.30 11.64 -5.26
N PRO A 395 13.85 12.89 -5.51
CA PRO A 395 12.52 13.35 -5.14
C PRO A 395 11.40 12.60 -5.89
N GLU A 396 10.23 12.53 -5.27
CA GLU A 396 9.11 11.67 -5.64
C GLU A 396 8.61 11.96 -7.07
N ASN A 397 8.67 13.22 -7.50
CA ASN A 397 8.27 13.68 -8.83
C ASN A 397 9.02 12.97 -9.98
N SER A 398 10.24 12.48 -9.73
CA SER A 398 11.02 11.71 -10.72
C SER A 398 10.44 10.35 -11.10
N LEU A 399 9.46 9.85 -10.33
CA LEU A 399 8.68 8.67 -10.66
C LEU A 399 7.18 8.96 -10.70
N LEU A 400 6.65 9.72 -9.74
CA LEU A 400 5.21 9.98 -9.59
C LEU A 400 4.72 11.16 -10.46
N GLY A 401 5.61 12.02 -10.95
CA GLY A 401 5.26 13.29 -11.62
C GLY A 401 4.75 14.41 -10.68
N VAL A 402 4.51 14.08 -9.41
CA VAL A 402 4.08 15.00 -8.33
C VAL A 402 4.96 14.85 -7.09
N LEU A 403 4.93 15.85 -6.21
CA LEU A 403 5.44 15.78 -4.85
C LEU A 403 4.27 15.81 -3.87
N TYR A 404 4.40 15.14 -2.72
CA TYR A 404 3.54 15.42 -1.57
C TYR A 404 3.56 16.92 -1.24
N GLU A 405 2.37 17.50 -1.21
CA GLU A 405 2.14 18.90 -0.88
C GLU A 405 1.87 19.04 0.62
N CYS A 406 0.73 18.55 1.13
CA CYS A 406 0.42 18.70 2.55
C CYS A 406 -0.72 17.87 3.16
N TYR A 407 -0.73 17.93 4.50
CA TYR A 407 -1.78 17.56 5.43
C TYR A 407 -2.08 18.74 6.39
N PRO A 408 -3.34 18.93 6.85
CA PRO A 408 -4.56 18.37 6.30
C PRO A 408 -4.96 19.12 5.02
N ALA A 409 -5.09 18.40 3.92
CA ALA A 409 -5.61 18.91 2.66
C ALA A 409 -7.14 18.73 2.60
N SER A 410 -7.82 19.71 2.02
CA SER A 410 -9.24 19.60 1.66
C SER A 410 -9.58 20.49 0.47
N GLY A 411 -10.25 19.91 -0.53
CA GLY A 411 -10.75 20.63 -1.68
C GLY A 411 -11.51 19.75 -2.68
N PRO A 412 -11.93 20.30 -3.81
CA PRO A 412 -12.48 19.53 -4.91
C PRO A 412 -11.39 18.85 -5.73
N PHE A 413 -11.75 17.79 -6.45
CA PHE A 413 -11.01 17.36 -7.64
C PHE A 413 -11.63 18.05 -8.86
N THR A 414 -10.88 18.87 -9.60
CA THR A 414 -11.40 19.67 -10.72
C THR A 414 -10.72 19.30 -12.04
N VAL A 415 -11.50 18.85 -13.01
CA VAL A 415 -11.01 18.37 -14.31
C VAL A 415 -10.36 19.51 -15.09
N TYR A 416 -9.08 19.34 -15.42
CA TYR A 416 -8.29 20.30 -16.18
C TYR A 416 -8.17 19.89 -17.65
N THR A 417 -7.92 18.62 -17.96
CA THR A 417 -7.85 18.12 -19.34
C THR A 417 -9.02 17.17 -19.62
N PRO A 418 -10.15 17.64 -20.18
CA PRO A 418 -11.37 16.84 -20.30
C PRO A 418 -11.21 15.66 -21.26
N ASP A 419 -10.44 15.82 -22.33
CA ASP A 419 -10.21 14.79 -23.35
C ASP A 419 -9.18 13.73 -22.92
N PHE A 420 -8.79 13.72 -21.65
CA PHE A 420 -7.92 12.69 -21.08
C PHE A 420 -8.64 11.33 -21.09
N PHE A 421 -8.00 10.32 -21.68
CA PHE A 421 -8.66 9.04 -22.02
C PHE A 421 -9.34 8.33 -20.84
N LEU A 422 -8.83 8.48 -19.61
CA LEU A 422 -9.44 7.89 -18.42
C LEU A 422 -10.79 8.52 -18.04
N TYR A 423 -11.12 9.72 -18.56
CA TYR A 423 -12.42 10.36 -18.36
C TYR A 423 -13.50 9.88 -19.35
N ALA A 424 -13.17 8.97 -20.27
CA ALA A 424 -14.12 8.39 -21.22
C ALA A 424 -15.35 7.78 -20.52
N GLY A 425 -16.55 8.22 -20.92
CA GLY A 425 -17.81 7.78 -20.33
C GLY A 425 -18.12 8.30 -18.93
N THR A 426 -17.37 9.29 -18.42
CA THR A 426 -17.72 10.00 -17.17
C THR A 426 -18.68 11.18 -17.38
N GLY A 427 -18.70 11.74 -18.60
CA GLY A 427 -19.42 12.99 -18.91
C GLY A 427 -18.76 14.25 -18.34
N ALA A 428 -17.57 14.15 -17.73
CA ALA A 428 -16.87 15.30 -17.18
C ALA A 428 -16.27 16.20 -18.27
N ALA A 429 -16.37 17.52 -18.07
CA ALA A 429 -15.83 18.55 -18.93
C ALA A 429 -14.78 19.39 -18.18
N ARG A 430 -14.11 20.31 -18.88
CA ARG A 430 -13.16 21.25 -18.25
C ARG A 430 -13.88 22.06 -17.17
N GLY A 431 -13.35 22.06 -15.95
CA GLY A 431 -13.96 22.72 -14.80
C GLY A 431 -15.07 21.91 -14.09
N THR A 432 -15.42 20.70 -14.56
CA THR A 432 -16.24 19.78 -13.76
C THR A 432 -15.50 19.47 -12.45
N SER A 433 -16.18 19.69 -11.33
CA SER A 433 -15.58 19.73 -10.00
C SER A 433 -16.31 18.77 -9.06
N PHE A 434 -15.55 17.98 -8.30
CA PHE A 434 -16.05 16.98 -7.35
C PHE A 434 -15.61 17.37 -5.93
N PRO A 435 -16.45 18.11 -5.17
CA PRO A 435 -16.10 18.58 -3.82
C PRO A 435 -15.76 17.45 -2.84
N GLY A 436 -14.71 17.64 -2.04
CA GLY A 436 -14.25 16.68 -1.02
C GLY A 436 -13.45 15.49 -1.56
N LEU A 437 -13.30 15.38 -2.89
CA LEU A 437 -12.54 14.30 -3.53
C LEU A 437 -11.01 14.48 -3.40
N VAL A 438 -10.55 15.64 -2.93
CA VAL A 438 -9.17 15.87 -2.50
C VAL A 438 -9.09 16.04 -0.99
N GLY A 439 -8.27 15.21 -0.36
CA GLY A 439 -7.95 15.16 1.06
C GLY A 439 -7.54 13.73 1.48
N VAL A 440 -7.40 13.39 2.75
CA VAL A 440 -6.93 14.33 3.80
C VAL A 440 -5.48 14.75 3.53
N GLU A 441 -4.84 14.17 2.52
CA GLU A 441 -3.55 14.56 1.98
C GLU A 441 -3.64 14.80 0.47
N SER A 442 -2.74 15.65 -0.03
CA SER A 442 -2.68 16.06 -1.42
C SER A 442 -1.23 16.10 -1.90
N ASP A 443 -1.06 15.75 -3.17
CA ASP A 443 0.16 15.94 -3.94
C ASP A 443 -0.03 17.06 -4.98
N ARG A 444 1.08 17.55 -5.53
CA ARG A 444 1.13 18.71 -6.44
C ARG A 444 2.26 18.56 -7.47
N ALA A 445 2.03 19.07 -8.68
CA ALA A 445 3.02 19.11 -9.75
C ALA A 445 3.92 20.36 -9.64
N TYR A 446 5.21 20.17 -9.88
CA TYR A 446 6.24 21.20 -9.70
C TYR A 446 7.18 21.26 -10.92
N PRO A 447 7.45 22.43 -11.54
CA PRO A 447 8.37 22.55 -12.66
C PRO A 447 9.82 22.60 -12.18
N ILE A 448 10.30 21.50 -11.62
CA ILE A 448 11.64 21.32 -11.05
C ILE A 448 12.37 20.13 -11.67
N ALA A 449 13.67 19.99 -11.39
CA ALA A 449 14.47 18.85 -11.81
C ALA A 449 13.83 17.49 -11.43
N GLY A 450 13.99 16.50 -12.31
CA GLY A 450 13.38 15.18 -12.18
C GLY A 450 11.94 15.09 -12.70
N THR A 451 11.21 16.20 -12.82
CA THR A 451 9.83 16.18 -13.33
C THR A 451 9.80 15.73 -14.79
N PRO A 452 8.97 14.74 -15.18
CA PRO A 452 8.92 14.25 -16.54
C PRO A 452 8.59 15.36 -17.55
N ASN A 453 9.39 15.49 -18.60
CA ASN A 453 9.12 16.46 -19.68
C ASN A 453 7.78 16.17 -20.39
N SER A 454 7.31 14.92 -20.33
CA SER A 454 6.05 14.46 -20.91
C SER A 454 4.81 14.70 -20.00
N LEU A 455 4.95 15.39 -18.86
CA LEU A 455 3.91 15.52 -17.84
C LEU A 455 2.67 16.30 -18.30
N GLN A 456 1.53 15.62 -18.26
CA GLN A 456 0.19 16.13 -18.48
C GLN A 456 -0.58 16.21 -17.15
N VAL A 457 -0.90 17.43 -16.72
CA VAL A 457 -1.87 17.71 -15.66
C VAL A 457 -3.27 17.45 -16.20
N VAL A 458 -3.99 16.53 -15.56
CA VAL A 458 -5.35 16.10 -15.97
C VAL A 458 -6.43 16.66 -15.05
N ALA A 459 -6.09 16.92 -13.78
CA ALA A 459 -6.88 17.71 -12.85
C ALA A 459 -5.99 18.72 -12.13
N HIS A 460 -6.53 19.92 -11.87
CA HIS A 460 -5.85 21.01 -11.19
C HIS A 460 -6.87 21.75 -10.32
N SER A 461 -6.63 21.83 -9.02
CA SER A 461 -7.63 22.31 -8.06
C SER A 461 -7.01 23.23 -7.01
N ALA A 462 -7.68 24.35 -6.70
CA ALA A 462 -7.35 25.11 -5.50
C ALA A 462 -7.82 24.34 -4.25
N ILE A 463 -6.97 24.24 -3.23
CA ILE A 463 -7.24 23.50 -2.00
C ILE A 463 -6.89 24.32 -0.76
N SER A 464 -7.55 23.99 0.35
CA SER A 464 -7.03 24.31 1.69
C SER A 464 -5.94 23.31 2.08
N CYS A 465 -4.94 23.81 2.81
CA CYS A 465 -3.71 23.15 3.21
C CYS A 465 -3.44 23.57 4.67
N GLY A 466 -4.15 22.94 5.61
CA GLY A 466 -4.39 23.50 6.94
C GLY A 466 -5.03 24.90 6.84
N SER A 467 -4.39 25.89 7.43
CA SER A 467 -4.82 27.31 7.36
C SER A 467 -4.32 28.06 6.11
N LYS A 468 -3.55 27.42 5.23
CA LYS A 468 -3.00 28.02 4.00
C LYS A 468 -3.80 27.59 2.77
N ALA A 469 -3.69 28.35 1.69
CA ALA A 469 -4.11 27.90 0.36
C ALA A 469 -2.95 27.21 -0.36
N SER A 470 -3.24 26.15 -1.13
CA SER A 470 -2.32 25.59 -2.13
C SER A 470 -3.09 25.02 -3.32
N THR A 471 -2.45 24.20 -4.15
CA THR A 471 -3.10 23.48 -5.26
C THR A 471 -2.84 21.98 -5.20
N HIS A 472 -3.83 21.21 -5.63
CA HIS A 472 -3.76 19.77 -5.95
C HIS A 472 -3.59 19.59 -7.45
N ASP A 473 -2.80 18.58 -7.85
CA ASP A 473 -2.69 18.13 -9.23
C ASP A 473 -2.85 16.61 -9.32
N ALA A 474 -3.65 16.14 -10.27
CA ALA A 474 -3.58 14.76 -10.77
C ALA A 474 -2.89 14.77 -12.14
N VAL A 475 -1.98 13.83 -12.38
CA VAL A 475 -1.06 13.86 -13.52
C VAL A 475 -0.96 12.52 -14.24
N TYR A 476 -0.57 12.60 -15.50
CA TYR A 476 -0.22 11.47 -16.35
C TYR A 476 1.05 11.78 -17.14
N TYR A 477 1.94 10.82 -17.34
CA TYR A 477 3.05 10.95 -18.29
C TYR A 477 3.36 9.63 -19.00
N SER A 478 3.88 9.74 -20.23
CA SER A 478 4.45 8.62 -20.98
C SER A 478 5.95 8.55 -20.76
N ALA A 479 6.45 7.38 -20.35
CA ALA A 479 7.88 7.09 -20.24
C ALA A 479 8.45 6.61 -21.59
N ASP A 480 9.78 6.64 -21.76
CA ASP A 480 10.46 6.27 -23.01
C ASP A 480 10.23 4.80 -23.40
N SER A 481 9.96 3.92 -22.43
CA SER A 481 9.54 2.53 -22.64
C SER A 481 8.16 2.41 -23.31
N GLY A 482 7.38 3.49 -23.32
CA GLY A 482 5.97 3.54 -23.67
C GLY A 482 5.01 3.19 -22.52
N ALA A 483 5.52 2.91 -21.32
CA ALA A 483 4.69 2.82 -20.12
C ALA A 483 3.96 4.16 -19.87
N GLY A 484 2.69 4.10 -19.47
CA GLY A 484 2.01 5.25 -18.90
C GLY A 484 2.07 5.22 -17.38
N VAL A 485 2.29 6.37 -16.76
CA VAL A 485 2.29 6.56 -15.30
C VAL A 485 1.21 7.57 -14.94
N PHE A 486 0.26 7.16 -14.10
CA PHE A 486 -0.83 8.01 -13.62
C PHE A 486 -0.78 8.15 -12.09
N SER A 487 -0.84 9.39 -11.60
CA SER A 487 -0.87 9.70 -10.17
C SER A 487 -2.07 10.58 -9.86
N VAL A 488 -2.94 10.13 -8.96
CA VAL A 488 -4.17 10.86 -8.62
C VAL A 488 -3.93 11.94 -7.55
N GLY A 489 -2.86 11.79 -6.76
CA GLY A 489 -2.36 12.80 -5.84
C GLY A 489 -3.25 13.07 -4.64
N THR A 490 -4.08 12.12 -4.20
CA THR A 490 -4.90 12.28 -2.99
C THR A 490 -5.44 10.94 -2.42
N ILE A 491 -5.47 10.82 -1.09
CA ILE A 491 -5.93 9.61 -0.37
C ILE A 491 -7.43 9.39 -0.54
N GLN A 492 -8.23 10.47 -0.55
CA GLN A 492 -9.70 10.43 -0.64
C GLN A 492 -10.23 9.74 -1.90
N TRP A 493 -9.38 9.54 -2.91
CA TRP A 493 -9.72 8.70 -4.06
C TRP A 493 -10.07 7.27 -3.65
N ALA A 494 -9.33 6.66 -2.72
CA ALA A 494 -9.61 5.30 -2.25
C ALA A 494 -10.98 5.21 -1.56
N ASN A 495 -11.29 6.18 -0.70
CA ASN A 495 -12.61 6.31 -0.05
C ASN A 495 -13.75 6.50 -1.07
N ALA A 496 -13.57 7.36 -2.07
CA ALA A 496 -14.56 7.58 -3.12
C ALA A 496 -14.78 6.32 -3.99
N VAL A 497 -13.72 5.59 -4.34
CA VAL A 497 -13.81 4.28 -5.01
C VAL A 497 -14.52 3.26 -4.10
N GLY A 498 -14.25 3.28 -2.80
CA GLY A 498 -14.95 2.52 -1.76
C GLY A 498 -16.44 2.87 -1.63
N GLY A 499 -16.84 4.08 -2.05
CA GLY A 499 -18.22 4.55 -2.01
C GLY A 499 -18.55 5.40 -0.78
N SER A 500 -17.55 6.06 -0.19
CA SER A 500 -17.68 6.99 0.92
C SER A 500 -17.04 8.35 0.56
N ALA A 501 -16.78 9.20 1.57
CA ALA A 501 -16.08 10.49 1.49
C ALA A 501 -16.74 11.63 0.68
N VAL A 502 -17.39 11.33 -0.45
CA VAL A 502 -17.94 12.32 -1.39
C VAL A 502 -19.37 11.96 -1.81
N ASN A 503 -20.00 12.82 -2.61
CA ASN A 503 -21.33 12.56 -3.15
C ASN A 503 -21.33 11.47 -4.24
N GLU A 504 -22.52 11.02 -4.64
CA GLU A 504 -22.69 9.95 -5.63
C GLU A 504 -22.00 10.23 -6.97
N ALA A 505 -21.95 11.50 -7.41
CA ALA A 505 -21.26 11.91 -8.63
C ALA A 505 -19.74 11.76 -8.51
N GLY A 506 -19.14 12.16 -7.39
CA GLY A 506 -17.72 11.96 -7.10
C GLY A 506 -17.35 10.48 -6.97
N ILE A 507 -18.20 9.69 -6.31
CA ILE A 507 -18.07 8.22 -6.22
C ILE A 507 -18.10 7.61 -7.63
N ALA A 508 -19.10 7.96 -8.45
CA ALA A 508 -19.26 7.43 -9.80
C ALA A 508 -18.09 7.81 -10.72
N PHE A 509 -17.62 9.07 -10.64
CA PHE A 509 -16.45 9.55 -11.37
C PHE A 509 -15.19 8.77 -10.98
N ALA A 510 -14.83 8.74 -9.69
CA ALA A 510 -13.62 8.05 -9.23
C ALA A 510 -13.64 6.57 -9.61
N ARG A 511 -14.80 5.93 -9.43
CA ARG A 511 -15.05 4.54 -9.84
C ARG A 511 -14.85 4.31 -11.33
N LYS A 512 -15.39 5.16 -12.20
CA LYS A 512 -15.30 5.01 -13.66
C LYS A 512 -13.87 5.28 -14.18
N VAL A 513 -13.18 6.26 -13.60
CA VAL A 513 -11.78 6.57 -13.93
C VAL A 513 -10.85 5.42 -13.52
N THR A 514 -11.03 4.84 -12.33
CA THR A 514 -10.29 3.63 -11.90
C THR A 514 -10.60 2.41 -12.78
N ASP A 515 -11.84 2.20 -13.21
CA ASP A 515 -12.17 1.09 -14.14
C ASP A 515 -11.48 1.25 -15.51
N ASN A 516 -11.55 2.46 -16.07
CA ASN A 516 -10.89 2.80 -17.33
C ASN A 516 -9.38 2.61 -17.23
N LEU A 517 -8.78 3.01 -16.10
CA LEU A 517 -7.36 2.86 -15.83
C LEU A 517 -6.93 1.39 -15.79
N PHE A 518 -7.59 0.57 -14.99
CA PHE A 518 -7.23 -0.84 -14.87
C PHE A 518 -7.40 -1.59 -16.19
N THR A 519 -8.43 -1.26 -16.97
CA THR A 519 -8.64 -1.79 -18.33
C THR A 519 -7.51 -1.36 -19.29
N ALA A 520 -7.12 -0.09 -19.26
CA ALA A 520 -6.03 0.42 -20.11
C ALA A 520 -4.65 -0.15 -19.71
N MET A 521 -4.40 -0.34 -18.41
CA MET A 521 -3.14 -0.93 -17.92
C MET A 521 -2.95 -2.38 -18.40
N VAL A 522 -4.01 -3.19 -18.44
CA VAL A 522 -3.93 -4.59 -18.95
C VAL A 522 -3.97 -4.69 -20.47
N ALA A 523 -4.31 -3.62 -21.19
CA ALA A 523 -4.25 -3.60 -22.65
C ALA A 523 -2.81 -3.47 -23.19
N GLY A 524 -1.83 -3.18 -22.31
CA GLY A 524 -0.43 -2.95 -22.65
C GLY A 524 0.02 -1.54 -22.30
N PRO A 525 1.21 -1.11 -22.77
CA PRO A 525 1.81 0.17 -22.37
C PRO A 525 0.95 1.38 -22.77
N MET A 526 0.33 2.04 -21.78
CA MET A 526 -0.64 3.12 -21.98
C MET A 526 -0.01 4.33 -22.69
N GLY A 527 1.27 4.63 -22.47
CA GLY A 527 1.97 5.72 -23.15
C GLY A 527 2.13 5.52 -24.66
N ARG A 528 1.99 4.29 -25.17
CA ARG A 528 1.95 3.99 -26.62
C ARG A 528 0.55 4.18 -27.21
N ALA A 529 -0.48 3.69 -26.52
CA ALA A 529 -1.88 3.78 -26.97
C ALA A 529 -2.49 5.18 -26.76
N HIS A 530 -2.06 5.85 -25.69
CA HIS A 530 -2.51 7.15 -25.23
C HIS A 530 -1.28 8.01 -24.81
N PRO A 531 -0.49 8.52 -25.76
CA PRO A 531 0.63 9.41 -25.46
C PRO A 531 0.18 10.64 -24.66
N SER A 532 0.96 11.04 -23.66
CA SER A 532 0.65 12.21 -22.84
C SER A 532 0.92 13.52 -23.61
N VAL A 533 0.06 14.51 -23.40
CA VAL A 533 0.19 15.85 -24.00
C VAL A 533 0.72 16.83 -22.95
N PRO A 534 1.99 17.25 -23.00
CA PRO A 534 2.60 17.98 -21.89
C PRO A 534 2.00 19.38 -21.73
N ASN A 535 1.58 19.71 -20.51
CA ASN A 535 0.86 20.96 -20.26
C ASN A 535 1.20 21.63 -18.91
N LEU A 536 2.20 21.15 -18.15
CA LEU A 536 2.58 21.72 -16.84
C LEU A 536 2.80 23.25 -16.88
N ALA A 537 3.36 23.78 -17.98
CA ALA A 537 3.54 25.22 -18.17
C ALA A 537 2.21 26.01 -18.21
N SER A 538 1.10 25.41 -18.65
CA SER A 538 -0.20 26.10 -18.79
C SER A 538 -0.89 26.37 -17.45
N ILE A 539 -0.58 25.61 -16.39
CA ILE A 539 -1.05 25.91 -15.02
C ILE A 539 -0.16 26.93 -14.29
N LYS A 540 0.96 27.37 -14.88
CA LYS A 540 1.91 28.33 -14.29
C LYS A 540 2.35 27.94 -12.87
N ALA A 541 2.62 26.65 -12.65
CA ALA A 541 3.01 26.12 -11.35
C ALA A 541 4.27 26.82 -10.81
N SER A 542 4.29 27.06 -9.48
CA SER A 542 5.47 27.60 -8.80
C SER A 542 6.60 26.58 -8.78
N PRO A 543 7.86 26.92 -9.11
CA PRO A 543 9.00 26.03 -8.89
C PRO A 543 9.40 25.91 -7.41
N SER A 544 8.91 26.79 -6.53
CA SER A 544 9.21 26.72 -5.10
C SER A 544 8.35 25.68 -4.40
N THR A 545 8.98 24.60 -3.92
CA THR A 545 8.34 23.53 -3.11
C THR A 545 8.18 23.90 -1.64
N SER A 546 8.31 25.18 -1.27
CA SER A 546 8.22 25.65 0.13
C SER A 546 6.81 26.04 0.58
N THR A 547 5.78 25.80 -0.24
CA THR A 547 4.39 26.18 0.08
C THR A 547 3.67 25.13 0.93
N GLY A 548 3.91 23.86 0.65
CA GLY A 548 3.34 22.71 1.36
C GLY A 548 4.09 22.34 2.65
N THR A 549 3.63 21.28 3.31
CA THR A 549 4.29 20.68 4.48
C THR A 549 5.28 19.59 4.10
N GLY A 550 5.33 19.15 2.83
CA GLY A 550 6.29 18.16 2.33
C GLY A 550 7.76 18.60 2.32
N GLY A 551 8.05 19.89 2.52
CA GLY A 551 9.41 20.40 2.62
C GLY A 551 10.13 20.61 1.29
N ARG A 552 11.33 21.20 1.37
CA ARG A 552 12.17 21.55 0.22
C ARG A 552 12.80 20.30 -0.41
N VAL A 553 13.00 20.35 -1.72
CA VAL A 553 13.87 19.40 -2.43
C VAL A 553 15.32 19.85 -2.26
N ALA A 554 16.20 18.94 -1.82
CA ALA A 554 17.63 19.22 -1.69
C ALA A 554 18.32 19.19 -3.07
N ALA A 555 19.41 19.95 -3.21
CA ALA A 555 20.20 19.97 -4.44
C ALA A 555 20.94 18.64 -4.63
N ALA A 556 21.03 18.15 -5.87
CA ALA A 556 21.89 17.01 -6.18
C ALA A 556 23.37 17.42 -6.03
N GLY A 557 24.07 16.80 -5.07
CA GLY A 557 25.50 17.04 -4.83
C GLY A 557 25.88 17.89 -3.61
N SER A 558 24.96 18.09 -2.65
CA SER A 558 25.26 18.65 -1.31
C SER A 558 25.69 17.60 -0.30
#